data_AF-A0A0D1CRF7-F1
#
_entry.id   AF-A0A0D1CRF7-F1
#
_cell.length_a   1.000
_cell.length_b   1.000
_cell.length_c   1.000
_cell.angle_alpha   90.00
_cell.angle_beta   90.00
_cell.angle_gamma   90.00
#
_symmetry.space_group_name_H-M   'P 1'
#
loop_
_entity.id
_entity.type
_entity.pdbx_description
1 polymer ?
#
loop_
_entity_poly.entity_id
_entity_poly.type
_entity_poly.pdbx_seq_one_letter_code
_entity_poly.pdbx_strand_id
1 'polypeptide(L)'
;MRYLALASVSALLGLVASTSYMPEVVQDGGPTLQYLWGQASAGSFLNHLDERHGDAGQRWSNFLRTSGEDIVRTFYSSQEFRTDLNAKRAVRNGMHRFLRAVKMREINMIAFRPSPYEVRLRLARKLITSFAEQEKIAKQQASDDKLRAWGKELSLNTGYAGTSGS
;
A
#
# COMPACT_ATOMS: atom_id res chain seq x y z
N MET A 1 66.90 -14.94 -6.48
CA MET A 1 65.75 -15.78 -6.88
C MET A 1 64.49 -14.96 -6.78
N ARG A 2 63.68 -15.00 -7.84
CA ARG A 2 62.42 -14.26 -8.05
C ARG A 2 61.26 -14.91 -7.26
N TYR A 3 60.09 -14.24 -7.31
CA TYR A 3 58.72 -14.66 -6.96
C TYR A 3 58.29 -14.33 -5.52
N LEU A 4 57.14 -13.71 -5.22
CA LEU A 4 55.96 -13.29 -5.99
C LEU A 4 55.25 -12.18 -5.19
N ALA A 5 54.89 -11.07 -5.84
CA ALA A 5 53.96 -10.08 -5.31
C ALA A 5 52.54 -10.66 -5.35
N LEU A 6 51.93 -10.84 -4.18
CA LEU A 6 50.53 -11.25 -4.04
C LEU A 6 49.62 -10.05 -4.32
N ALA A 7 49.18 -9.93 -5.56
CA ALA A 7 48.08 -9.05 -5.94
C ALA A 7 46.78 -9.59 -5.34
N SER A 8 46.24 -8.89 -4.35
CA SER A 8 44.92 -9.18 -3.78
C SER A 8 43.85 -8.74 -4.77
N VAL A 9 43.24 -9.70 -5.46
CA VAL A 9 42.08 -9.47 -6.31
C VAL A 9 40.86 -9.37 -5.40
N SER A 10 40.47 -8.15 -5.05
CA SER A 10 39.18 -7.88 -4.40
C SER A 10 38.06 -8.15 -5.39
N ALA A 11 37.41 -9.31 -5.26
CA ALA A 11 36.18 -9.62 -5.97
C ALA A 11 35.05 -8.71 -5.45
N LEU A 12 34.69 -7.71 -6.25
CA LEU A 12 33.44 -6.95 -6.10
C LEU A 12 32.26 -7.88 -6.39
N LEU A 13 31.70 -8.48 -5.34
CA LEU A 13 30.38 -9.09 -5.37
C LEU A 13 29.34 -7.98 -5.57
N GLY A 14 28.96 -7.74 -6.82
CA GLY A 14 27.81 -6.93 -7.16
C GLY A 14 26.54 -7.57 -6.60
N LEU A 15 26.02 -7.04 -5.49
CA LEU A 15 24.68 -7.32 -5.02
C LEU A 15 23.71 -6.81 -6.09
N VAL A 16 23.20 -7.71 -6.92
CA VAL A 16 22.05 -7.42 -7.79
C VAL A 16 20.84 -7.28 -6.87
N ALA A 17 20.60 -6.06 -6.40
CA ALA A 17 19.36 -5.71 -5.73
C ALA A 17 18.24 -5.92 -6.75
N SER A 18 17.56 -7.05 -6.65
CA SER A 18 16.33 -7.32 -7.39
C SER A 18 15.26 -6.44 -6.76
N THR A 19 15.26 -5.16 -7.12
CA THR A 19 14.28 -4.19 -6.62
C THR A 19 12.93 -4.62 -7.15
N SER A 20 12.12 -5.27 -6.31
CA SER A 20 10.71 -5.49 -6.59
C SER A 20 10.10 -4.14 -6.94
N TYR A 21 9.68 -3.97 -8.21
CA TYR A 21 9.10 -2.73 -8.72
C TYR A 21 8.00 -2.24 -7.77
N MET A 22 8.25 -1.12 -7.10
CA MET A 22 7.29 -0.45 -6.23
C MET A 22 6.54 0.57 -7.07
N PRO A 23 5.19 0.53 -7.14
CA PRO A 23 4.43 1.46 -7.96
C PRO A 23 4.52 2.89 -7.39
N GLU A 24 4.49 3.88 -8.28
CA GLU A 24 4.64 5.31 -7.95
C GLU A 24 3.67 5.76 -6.84
N VAL A 25 2.40 5.34 -6.90
CA VAL A 25 1.41 5.69 -5.86
C VAL A 25 1.79 5.22 -4.46
N VAL A 26 2.55 4.13 -4.34
CA VAL A 26 3.07 3.63 -3.06
C VAL A 26 4.35 4.36 -2.67
N GLN A 27 5.21 4.70 -3.64
CA GLN A 27 6.41 5.51 -3.39
C GLN A 27 6.03 6.88 -2.81
N ASP A 28 5.05 7.55 -3.42
CA ASP A 28 4.52 8.86 -3.00
C ASP A 28 3.64 8.78 -1.74
N GLY A 29 3.21 7.57 -1.39
CA GLY A 29 2.35 7.28 -0.26
C GLY A 29 3.00 7.54 1.11
N GLY A 30 4.32 7.65 1.16
CA GLY A 30 5.11 7.89 2.37
C GLY A 30 5.57 6.61 3.09
N PRO A 31 6.26 6.76 4.24
CA PRO A 31 7.02 5.66 4.85
C PRO A 31 6.18 4.44 5.23
N THR A 32 4.95 4.64 5.71
CA THR A 32 4.06 3.52 6.10
C THR A 32 3.65 2.66 4.90
N LEU A 33 3.36 3.28 3.75
CA LEU A 33 3.00 2.56 2.53
C LEU A 33 4.21 1.81 1.94
N GLN A 34 5.38 2.45 1.93
CA GLN A 34 6.63 1.82 1.55
C GLN A 34 6.99 0.64 2.47
N TYR A 35 6.75 0.77 3.78
CA TYR A 35 6.94 -0.30 4.75
C TYR A 35 6.01 -1.49 4.48
N LEU A 36 4.71 -1.25 4.32
CA LEU A 36 3.74 -2.30 3.97
C LEU A 36 4.13 -3.02 2.68
N TRP A 37 4.57 -2.29 1.67
CA TRP A 37 5.04 -2.86 0.40
C TRP A 37 6.30 -3.71 0.57
N GLY A 38 7.25 -3.24 1.38
CA GLY A 38 8.46 -3.98 1.74
C GLY A 38 8.13 -5.30 2.43
N GLN A 39 7.23 -5.28 3.42
CA GLN A 39 6.76 -6.48 4.12
C GLN A 39 6.08 -7.45 3.16
N ALA A 40 5.19 -6.97 2.30
CA ALA A 40 4.53 -7.80 1.30
C ALA A 40 5.57 -8.45 0.37
N SER A 41 6.51 -7.66 -0.14
CA SER A 41 7.58 -8.16 -1.03
C SER A 41 8.52 -9.14 -0.33
N ALA A 42 8.67 -9.05 1.00
CA ALA A 42 9.39 -10.00 1.84
C ALA A 42 8.57 -11.26 2.21
N GLY A 43 7.32 -11.38 1.74
CA GLY A 43 6.49 -12.57 1.97
C GLY A 43 5.53 -12.45 3.15
N SER A 44 5.23 -11.23 3.61
CA SER A 44 4.40 -11.01 4.79
C SER A 44 3.32 -9.94 4.56
N PHE A 45 2.08 -10.24 4.90
CA PHE A 45 1.00 -9.24 4.91
C PHE A 45 0.62 -8.89 6.35
N LEU A 46 0.63 -7.58 6.64
CA LEU A 46 0.29 -7.01 7.93
C LEU A 46 -1.08 -6.32 7.84
N ASN A 47 -2.07 -6.85 8.55
CA ASN A 47 -3.39 -6.24 8.67
C ASN A 47 -3.51 -5.26 9.84
N HIS A 48 -2.49 -5.20 10.69
CA HIS A 48 -2.37 -4.26 11.78
C HIS A 48 -0.94 -3.74 11.83
N LEU A 49 -0.80 -2.46 12.15
CA LEU A 49 0.48 -1.78 12.30
C LEU A 49 0.60 -1.32 13.75
N ASP A 50 1.81 -1.37 14.28
CA ASP A 50 2.07 -0.89 15.63
C ASP A 50 1.89 0.64 15.75
N GLU A 51 1.90 1.12 16.99
CA GLU A 51 1.65 2.52 17.33
C GLU A 51 2.65 3.50 16.69
N ARG A 52 3.83 3.03 16.26
CA ARG A 52 4.86 3.88 15.63
C ARG A 52 4.40 4.43 14.27
N HIS A 53 3.40 3.80 13.66
CA HIS A 53 2.79 4.27 12.42
C HIS A 53 1.67 5.31 12.63
N GLY A 54 1.30 5.60 13.89
CA GLY A 54 0.33 6.64 14.27
C GLY A 54 -0.96 6.59 13.46
N ASP A 55 -1.42 7.76 13.03
CA ASP A 55 -2.67 7.92 12.27
C ASP A 55 -2.70 7.09 10.97
N ALA A 56 -1.55 6.89 10.32
CA ALA A 56 -1.48 6.09 9.10
C ALA A 56 -1.81 4.62 9.38
N GLY A 57 -1.40 4.09 10.53
CA GLY A 57 -1.76 2.75 10.99
C GLY A 57 -3.26 2.60 11.26
N GLN A 58 -3.88 3.64 11.83
CA GLN A 58 -5.34 3.67 12.04
C GLN A 58 -6.09 3.75 10.71
N ARG A 59 -5.67 4.61 9.77
CA ARG A 59 -6.27 4.72 8.44
C ARG A 59 -6.15 3.42 7.64
N TRP A 60 -5.01 2.73 7.71
CA TRP A 60 -4.84 1.40 7.12
C TRP A 60 -5.84 0.38 7.69
N SER A 61 -5.95 0.33 9.02
CA SER A 61 -6.88 -0.58 9.70
C SER A 61 -8.34 -0.27 9.35
N ASN A 62 -8.68 1.01 9.22
CA ASN A 62 -10.00 1.44 8.78
C ASN A 62 -10.27 1.05 7.32
N PHE A 63 -9.33 1.32 6.42
CA PHE A 63 -9.40 0.93 5.01
C PHE A 63 -9.67 -0.56 4.85
N LEU A 64 -8.93 -1.41 5.56
CA LEU A 64 -9.12 -2.86 5.47
C LEU A 64 -10.53 -3.29 5.90
N ARG A 65 -11.06 -2.67 6.96
CA ARG A 65 -12.40 -2.97 7.48
C ARG A 65 -13.52 -2.48 6.56
N THR A 66 -13.35 -1.34 5.91
CA THR A 66 -14.39 -0.74 5.05
C THR A 66 -14.36 -1.26 3.62
N SER A 67 -13.16 -1.41 3.05
CA SER A 67 -12.95 -1.66 1.62
C SER A 67 -12.27 -3.00 1.35
N GLY A 68 -11.52 -3.53 2.33
CA GLY A 68 -10.71 -4.73 2.15
C GLY A 68 -11.51 -6.00 1.85
N GLU A 69 -12.70 -6.18 2.45
CA GLU A 69 -13.53 -7.36 2.16
C GLU A 69 -13.93 -7.43 0.69
N ASP A 70 -14.40 -6.32 0.12
CA ASP A 70 -14.85 -6.26 -1.27
C ASP A 70 -13.69 -6.53 -2.24
N ILE A 71 -12.51 -5.94 -1.98
CA ILE A 71 -11.30 -6.17 -2.78
C ILE A 71 -10.90 -7.65 -2.76
N VAL A 72 -10.94 -8.30 -1.60
CA VAL A 72 -10.61 -9.73 -1.47
C VAL A 72 -11.62 -10.58 -2.23
N ARG A 73 -12.93 -10.31 -2.09
CA ARG A 73 -13.98 -11.05 -2.79
C ARG A 73 -13.86 -10.90 -4.30
N THR A 74 -13.70 -9.68 -4.78
CA THR A 74 -13.52 -9.36 -6.20
C THR A 74 -12.26 -10.00 -6.78
N PHE A 75 -11.17 -10.06 -6.00
CA PHE A 75 -9.95 -10.73 -6.43
C PHE A 75 -10.17 -12.24 -6.65
N TYR A 76 -10.86 -12.91 -5.73
CA TYR A 76 -11.18 -14.34 -5.81
C TYR A 76 -12.42 -14.68 -6.66
N SER A 77 -13.15 -13.69 -7.18
CA SER A 77 -14.20 -13.90 -8.18
C SER A 77 -13.71 -13.74 -9.62
N SER A 78 -12.43 -13.40 -9.82
CA SER A 78 -11.79 -13.27 -11.14
C SER A 78 -11.81 -14.58 -11.92
N GLN A 79 -11.63 -14.50 -13.25
CA GLN A 79 -11.72 -15.67 -14.15
C GLN A 79 -10.79 -16.83 -13.75
N GLU A 80 -9.65 -16.52 -13.12
CA GLU A 80 -8.73 -17.51 -12.53
C GLU A 80 -9.39 -18.42 -11.49
N PHE A 81 -10.47 -17.95 -10.83
CA PHE A 81 -11.12 -18.61 -9.71
C PHE A 81 -12.60 -19.00 -9.95
N ARG A 82 -13.15 -18.82 -11.16
CA ARG A 82 -14.61 -18.91 -11.43
C ARG A 82 -15.25 -20.31 -11.46
N THR A 83 -14.49 -21.40 -11.60
CA THR A 83 -15.07 -22.75 -11.64
C THR A 83 -15.20 -23.36 -10.25
N ASP A 84 -16.06 -24.36 -10.04
CA ASP A 84 -16.21 -25.04 -8.73
C ASP A 84 -14.91 -25.69 -8.23
N LEU A 85 -14.10 -26.23 -9.16
CA LEU A 85 -12.74 -26.70 -8.89
C LEU A 85 -11.83 -25.57 -8.36
N ASN A 86 -12.12 -24.34 -8.76
CA ASN A 86 -11.37 -23.17 -8.36
C ASN A 86 -11.85 -22.53 -7.05
N ALA A 87 -13.06 -22.80 -6.56
CA ALA A 87 -13.48 -22.38 -5.21
C ALA A 87 -12.60 -23.02 -4.13
N LYS A 88 -12.32 -24.33 -4.25
CA LYS A 88 -11.34 -25.04 -3.40
C LYS A 88 -9.92 -24.46 -3.56
N ARG A 89 -9.57 -23.99 -4.77
CA ARG A 89 -8.29 -23.32 -5.05
C ARG A 89 -8.20 -21.94 -4.38
N ALA A 90 -9.27 -21.15 -4.36
CA ALA A 90 -9.31 -19.87 -3.66
C ALA A 90 -9.09 -20.05 -2.15
N VAL A 91 -9.74 -21.04 -1.54
CA VAL A 91 -9.55 -21.38 -0.12
C VAL A 91 -8.11 -21.80 0.16
N ARG A 92 -7.52 -22.69 -0.65
CA ARG A 92 -6.11 -23.11 -0.53
C ARG A 92 -5.12 -21.95 -0.69
N ASN A 93 -5.47 -20.95 -1.51
CA ASN A 93 -4.67 -19.74 -1.68
C ASN A 93 -4.93 -18.67 -0.60
N GLY A 94 -5.72 -18.98 0.43
CA GLY A 94 -5.85 -18.15 1.61
C GLY A 94 -7.00 -17.16 1.59
N MET A 95 -8.01 -17.31 0.72
CA MET A 95 -9.19 -16.44 0.68
C MET A 95 -9.81 -16.20 2.06
N HIS A 96 -10.12 -17.27 2.81
CA HIS A 96 -10.71 -17.14 4.15
C HIS A 96 -9.78 -16.44 5.14
N ARG A 97 -8.46 -16.65 5.03
CA ARG A 97 -7.48 -16.02 5.92
C ARG A 97 -7.39 -14.52 5.67
N PHE A 98 -7.35 -14.10 4.41
CA PHE A 98 -7.44 -12.69 4.04
C PHE A 98 -8.76 -12.06 4.48
N LEU A 99 -9.91 -12.74 4.25
CA LEU A 99 -11.21 -12.24 4.72
C LEU A 99 -11.25 -12.05 6.23
N ARG A 100 -10.65 -12.95 7.02
CA ARG A 100 -10.56 -12.77 8.48
C ARG A 100 -9.63 -11.63 8.87
N ALA A 101 -8.50 -11.50 8.18
CA ALA A 101 -7.51 -10.45 8.43
C ALA A 101 -8.08 -9.05 8.13
N VAL A 102 -8.71 -8.84 6.98
CA VAL A 102 -9.30 -7.53 6.62
C VAL A 102 -10.50 -7.16 7.50
N LYS A 103 -11.20 -8.16 8.07
CA LYS A 103 -12.26 -7.97 9.06
C LYS A 103 -11.74 -7.78 10.49
N MET A 104 -10.43 -7.75 10.70
CA MET A 104 -9.80 -7.69 12.03
C MET A 104 -10.23 -8.81 12.98
N ARG A 105 -10.67 -9.96 12.45
CA ARG A 105 -10.99 -11.15 13.25
C ARG A 105 -9.76 -12.00 13.57
N GLU A 106 -8.64 -11.66 12.96
CA GLU A 106 -7.34 -12.29 13.21
C GLU A 106 -6.26 -11.25 12.99
N ILE A 107 -5.56 -10.85 14.06
CA ILE A 107 -4.49 -9.84 14.01
C ILE A 107 -3.14 -10.55 13.89
N ASN A 108 -3.07 -11.50 12.96
CA ASN A 108 -1.86 -12.27 12.70
C ASN A 108 -1.31 -11.91 11.33
N MET A 109 0.01 -11.76 11.27
CA MET A 109 0.73 -11.68 10.01
C MET A 109 0.42 -12.89 9.12
N ILE A 110 0.07 -12.64 7.86
CA ILE A 110 -0.08 -13.69 6.86
C ILE A 110 1.25 -13.87 6.15
N ALA A 111 1.97 -14.95 6.47
CA ALA A 111 3.18 -15.35 5.77
C ALA A 111 2.88 -16.10 4.46
N PHE A 112 3.69 -15.87 3.43
CA PHE A 112 3.65 -16.52 2.13
C PHE A 112 5.03 -16.48 1.44
N ARG A 113 5.17 -17.21 0.32
CA ARG A 113 6.42 -17.22 -0.45
C ARG A 113 6.56 -15.89 -1.22
N PRO A 114 7.72 -15.21 -1.20
CA PRO A 114 7.94 -13.97 -1.94
C PRO A 114 8.19 -14.25 -3.43
N SER A 115 7.17 -14.78 -4.12
CA SER A 115 7.20 -15.09 -5.54
C SER A 115 6.18 -14.25 -6.30
N PRO A 116 6.50 -13.66 -7.47
CA PRO A 116 5.55 -12.86 -8.24
C PRO A 116 4.30 -13.64 -8.69
N TYR A 117 4.41 -14.96 -8.79
CA TYR A 117 3.29 -15.86 -9.12
C TYR A 117 2.47 -16.28 -7.89
N GLU A 118 2.90 -15.90 -6.68
CA GLU A 118 2.18 -16.20 -5.44
C GLU A 118 0.89 -15.37 -5.39
N VAL A 119 -0.25 -16.07 -5.37
CA VAL A 119 -1.59 -15.46 -5.31
C VAL A 119 -1.72 -14.49 -4.12
N ARG A 120 -1.17 -14.88 -2.97
CA ARG A 120 -1.21 -14.08 -1.73
C ARG A 120 -0.41 -12.79 -1.84
N LEU A 121 0.76 -12.82 -2.50
CA LEU A 121 1.55 -11.61 -2.75
C LEU A 121 0.78 -10.64 -3.65
N ARG A 122 0.17 -11.14 -4.73
CA ARG A 122 -0.62 -10.29 -5.64
C ARG A 122 -1.79 -9.63 -4.92
N LEU A 123 -2.50 -10.37 -4.08
CA LEU A 123 -3.58 -9.80 -3.27
C LEU A 123 -3.08 -8.79 -2.25
N ALA A 124 -1.99 -9.09 -1.52
CA ALA A 124 -1.38 -8.15 -0.58
C ALA A 124 -0.99 -6.84 -1.28
N ARG A 125 -0.31 -6.93 -2.43
CA ARG A 125 0.04 -5.76 -3.25
C ARG A 125 -1.19 -5.00 -3.72
N LYS A 126 -2.24 -5.70 -4.17
CA LYS A 126 -3.50 -5.06 -4.58
C LYS A 126 -4.12 -4.26 -3.43
N LEU A 127 -4.21 -4.82 -2.24
CA LEU A 127 -4.74 -4.11 -1.06
C LEU A 127 -3.91 -2.86 -0.72
N ILE A 128 -2.58 -2.98 -0.75
CA ILE A 128 -1.67 -1.86 -0.45
C ILE A 128 -1.78 -0.76 -1.51
N THR A 129 -1.80 -1.12 -2.80
CA THR A 129 -1.97 -0.16 -3.90
C THR A 129 -3.32 0.56 -3.81
N SER A 130 -4.42 -0.17 -3.57
CA SER A 130 -5.74 0.46 -3.42
C SER A 130 -5.82 1.40 -2.22
N PHE A 131 -5.13 1.09 -1.11
CA PHE A 131 -5.02 2.01 0.01
C PHE A 131 -4.22 3.27 -0.36
N ALA A 132 -3.10 3.10 -1.06
CA ALA A 132 -2.29 4.23 -1.53
C ALA A 132 -3.08 5.16 -2.47
N GLU A 133 -3.87 4.59 -3.38
CA GLU A 133 -4.78 5.33 -4.25
C GLU A 133 -5.83 6.10 -3.45
N GLN A 134 -6.44 5.48 -2.44
CA GLN A 134 -7.40 6.15 -1.56
C GLN A 134 -6.77 7.31 -0.79
N GLU A 135 -5.55 7.14 -0.25
CA GLU A 135 -4.84 8.22 0.44
C GLU A 135 -4.48 9.36 -0.52
N LYS A 136 -4.11 9.06 -1.77
CA LYS A 136 -3.85 10.09 -2.80
C LYS A 136 -5.10 10.89 -3.11
N ILE A 137 -6.24 10.23 -3.31
CA ILE A 137 -7.53 10.89 -3.58
C ILE A 137 -7.94 11.77 -2.40
N ALA A 138 -7.84 11.26 -1.16
CA ALA A 138 -8.21 12.01 0.03
C ALA A 138 -7.34 13.28 0.21
N LYS A 139 -6.03 13.18 -0.06
CA LYS A 139 -5.12 14.36 -0.03
C LYS A 139 -5.49 15.39 -1.08
N GLN A 140 -5.80 14.95 -2.30
CA GLN A 140 -6.20 15.86 -3.38
C GLN A 140 -7.48 16.61 -3.02
N GLN A 141 -8.50 15.89 -2.53
CA GLN A 141 -9.77 16.49 -2.10
C GLN A 141 -9.56 17.51 -0.98
N ALA A 142 -8.76 17.17 0.03
CA ALA A 142 -8.43 18.10 1.12
C ALA A 142 -7.68 19.35 0.64
N SER A 143 -6.84 19.23 -0.39
CA SER A 143 -6.17 20.38 -1.01
C SER A 143 -7.16 21.26 -1.76
N ASP A 144 -8.04 20.66 -2.57
CA ASP A 144 -9.03 21.38 -3.37
C ASP A 144 -10.02 22.14 -2.48
N ASP A 145 -10.44 21.54 -1.36
CA ASP A 145 -11.35 22.17 -0.41
C ASP A 145 -10.70 23.36 0.31
N LYS A 146 -9.40 23.27 0.64
CA LYS A 146 -8.64 24.40 1.18
C LYS A 146 -8.54 25.55 0.17
N LEU A 147 -8.25 25.25 -1.10
CA LEU A 147 -8.19 26.26 -2.16
C LEU A 147 -9.55 26.95 -2.36
N ARG A 148 -10.64 26.19 -2.32
CA ARG A 148 -12.00 26.73 -2.39
C ARG A 148 -12.35 27.61 -1.19
N ALA A 149 -11.98 27.22 0.02
CA ALA A 149 -12.19 28.01 1.22
C ALA A 149 -11.43 29.34 1.14
N TRP A 150 -10.14 29.28 0.77
CA TRP A 150 -9.30 30.46 0.60
C TRP A 150 -9.84 31.42 -0.48
N GLY A 151 -10.30 30.90 -1.62
CA GLY A 151 -10.91 31.72 -2.67
C GLY A 151 -12.18 32.45 -2.22
N LYS A 152 -13.00 31.82 -1.36
CA LYS A 152 -14.19 32.47 -0.76
C LYS A 152 -13.81 33.60 0.20
N GLU A 153 -12.80 33.39 1.04
CA GLU A 153 -12.32 34.41 1.99
C GLU A 153 -11.81 35.66 1.26
N LEU A 154 -11.04 35.49 0.18
CA LEU A 154 -10.58 36.61 -0.63
C LEU A 154 -11.74 37.38 -1.26
N SER A 155 -12.73 36.68 -1.83
CA SER A 155 -13.89 37.31 -2.45
C SER A 155 -14.73 38.15 -1.46
N LEU A 156 -14.78 37.76 -0.18
CA LEU A 156 -15.53 38.48 0.84
C LEU A 156 -14.83 39.75 1.31
N ASN A 157 -13.49 39.79 1.29
CA ASN A 157 -12.72 40.93 1.76
C ASN A 157 -12.63 42.06 0.71
N THR A 158 -12.67 41.74 -0.59
CA THR A 158 -12.60 42.76 -1.67
C THR A 158 -13.91 43.56 -1.83
N GLY A 159 -15.05 43.03 -1.35
CA GLY A 159 -16.35 43.69 -1.46
C GLY A 159 -16.63 44.81 -0.47
N TYR A 160 -15.79 44.98 0.57
CA TYR A 160 -16.01 45.97 1.64
C TYR A 160 -15.29 47.32 1.43
N ALA A 161 -14.48 47.48 0.37
CA ALA A 161 -13.65 48.68 0.15
C ALA A 161 -14.30 49.81 -0.68
N GLY A 162 -15.60 49.72 -1.03
CA GLY A 162 -16.20 50.54 -2.11
C GLY A 162 -17.25 51.60 -1.74
N THR A 163 -17.68 51.74 -0.49
CA THR A 163 -18.81 52.64 -0.14
C THR A 163 -18.54 53.52 1.07
N SER A 164 -17.65 54.50 0.92
CA SER A 164 -17.61 55.68 1.80
C SER A 164 -17.01 56.86 1.04
N GLY A 165 -17.78 57.38 0.08
CA GLY A 165 -17.54 58.67 -0.56
C GLY A 165 -18.83 59.47 -0.48
N SER A 166 -18.97 60.25 0.59
CA SER A 166 -19.94 61.35 0.73
C SER A 166 -19.18 62.66 0.62
#